data_AF-A0AAW5S9I7-F1
#
_entry.id   AF-A0AAW5S9I7-F1
#
_cell.length_a   1.000
_cell.length_b   1.000
_cell.length_c   1.000
_cell.angle_alpha   90.00
_cell.angle_beta   90.00
_cell.angle_gamma   90.00
#
_symmetry.space_group_name_H-M   'P 1'
#
loop_
_entity.id
_entity.type
_entity.pdbx_description
1 polymer ?
#
loop_
_entity_poly.entity_id
_entity_poly.type
_entity_poly.pdbx_seq_one_letter_code
_entity_poly.pdbx_strand_id
1 'polypeptide(L)'
;MVAVLVVSAGLVACGGSGGLQLVVQENQHVLQRFTISQLQQLPQVEVETPQSHGAQIQKGPSVRSILNAAGATGVVRVRVEGRDPAQSLTAAELDDRTILGFTKRDTLKLTGAKLGRDQWVRDVTDLVINP
;
A
#
# COMPACT_ATOMS: atom_id res chain seq x y z
N MET A 1 19.70 14.06 48.36
CA MET A 1 19.57 13.67 46.94
C MET A 1 19.19 12.20 46.90
N VAL A 2 17.96 11.88 46.53
CA VAL A 2 17.48 10.50 46.38
C VAL A 2 17.22 10.30 44.89
N ALA A 3 18.02 9.45 44.26
CA ALA A 3 17.87 9.08 42.86
C ALA A 3 16.70 8.09 42.74
N VAL A 4 15.65 8.48 42.02
CA VAL A 4 14.57 7.57 41.64
C VAL A 4 14.93 6.98 40.29
N LEU A 5 15.25 5.68 40.31
CA LEU A 5 15.55 4.88 39.12
C LEU A 5 14.24 4.60 38.39
N VAL A 6 14.11 5.12 37.17
CA VAL A 6 12.96 4.84 36.29
C VAL A 6 13.20 3.49 35.61
N VAL A 7 12.45 2.46 36.00
CA VAL A 7 12.35 1.20 35.26
C VAL A 7 11.01 1.20 34.54
N SER A 8 11.00 1.68 33.30
CA SER A 8 9.87 1.51 32.40
C SER A 8 10.04 0.18 31.68
N ALA A 9 9.22 -0.79 32.06
CA ALA A 9 9.18 -2.14 31.54
C ALA A 9 8.87 -2.19 30.05
N GLY A 10 9.40 -3.22 29.39
CA GLY A 10 9.44 -3.38 27.95
C GLY A 10 8.08 -3.60 27.30
N LEU A 11 7.97 -3.10 26.07
CA LEU A 11 7.10 -3.68 25.07
C LEU A 11 7.92 -4.68 24.27
N VAL A 12 7.85 -5.94 24.68
CA VAL A 12 8.25 -7.08 23.87
C VAL A 12 7.26 -7.15 22.71
N ALA A 13 7.63 -6.59 21.55
CA ALA A 13 6.92 -6.84 20.30
C ALA A 13 7.28 -8.24 19.81
N CYS A 14 6.72 -9.28 20.43
CA CYS A 14 6.69 -10.62 19.89
C CYS A 14 5.42 -10.79 19.06
N GLY A 15 5.57 -10.96 17.74
CA GLY A 15 4.51 -11.51 16.91
C GLY A 15 4.49 -10.98 15.48
N GLY A 16 5.11 -11.72 14.56
CA GLY A 16 4.85 -11.56 13.14
C GLY A 16 5.99 -12.11 12.29
N SER A 17 5.94 -13.41 11.97
CA SER A 17 6.75 -14.01 10.91
C SER A 17 6.79 -13.09 9.69
N GLY A 18 7.99 -12.73 9.25
CA GLY A 18 8.29 -11.65 8.31
C GLY A 18 7.75 -11.85 6.90
N GLY A 19 6.44 -11.73 6.74
CA GLY A 19 5.76 -11.58 5.45
C GLY A 19 5.84 -10.15 4.95
N LEU A 20 5.71 -9.96 3.63
CA LEU A 20 5.68 -8.64 3.01
C LEU A 20 4.44 -7.88 3.50
N GLN A 21 4.66 -6.63 3.93
CA GLN A 21 3.61 -5.75 4.43
C GLN A 21 3.54 -4.49 3.57
N LEU A 22 2.33 -3.97 3.40
CA LEU A 22 2.11 -2.64 2.87
C LEU A 22 2.01 -1.65 4.03
N VAL A 23 2.83 -0.61 4.01
CA VAL A 23 2.80 0.48 4.99
C VAL A 23 2.03 1.65 4.38
N VAL A 24 1.06 2.18 5.11
CA VAL A 24 0.39 3.44 4.77
C VAL A 24 0.85 4.48 5.77
N GLN A 25 1.42 5.58 5.28
CA GLN A 25 2.02 6.60 6.13
C GLN A 25 1.72 8.01 5.63
N GLU A 26 1.68 8.96 6.55
CA GLU A 26 1.48 10.39 6.31
C GLU A 26 2.40 11.17 7.24
N ASN A 27 3.11 12.19 6.76
CA ASN A 27 4.01 13.02 7.58
C ASN A 27 5.00 12.19 8.43
N GLN A 28 5.58 11.15 7.83
CA GLN A 28 6.49 10.19 8.48
C GLN A 28 5.87 9.35 9.62
N HIS A 29 4.56 9.46 9.84
CA HIS A 29 3.81 8.64 10.78
C HIS A 29 3.10 7.50 10.04
N VAL A 30 3.27 6.28 10.55
CA VAL A 30 2.56 5.10 10.03
C VAL A 30 1.11 5.14 10.52
N LEU A 31 0.17 5.22 9.58
CA LEU A 31 -1.25 5.11 9.86
C LEU A 31 -1.68 3.65 10.03
N GLN A 32 -1.18 2.77 9.15
CA GLN A 32 -1.50 1.35 9.19
C GLN A 32 -0.42 0.50 8.50
N ARG A 33 -0.28 -0.75 8.97
CA ARG A 33 0.45 -1.82 8.27
C ARG A 33 -0.53 -2.92 7.89
N PHE A 34 -0.59 -3.26 6.60
CA PHE A 34 -1.40 -4.36 6.12
C PHE A 34 -0.54 -5.55 5.73
N THR A 35 -0.90 -6.72 6.24
CA THR A 35 -0.49 -8.00 5.66
C THR A 35 -1.22 -8.26 4.34
N ILE A 36 -0.66 -9.13 3.50
CA ILE A 36 -1.33 -9.56 2.26
C ILE A 36 -2.73 -10.12 2.55
N SER A 37 -2.91 -10.94 3.59
CA SER A 37 -4.20 -11.50 3.95
C SER A 37 -5.24 -10.44 4.33
N GLN A 38 -4.84 -9.38 5.04
CA GLN A 38 -5.75 -8.27 5.34
C GLN A 38 -6.14 -7.50 4.06
N LEU A 39 -5.20 -7.31 3.12
CA LEU A 39 -5.51 -6.67 1.83
C LEU A 39 -6.47 -7.51 0.98
N GLN A 40 -6.41 -8.84 1.07
CA GLN A 40 -7.35 -9.74 0.40
C GLN A 40 -8.78 -9.66 0.96
N GLN A 41 -8.94 -9.21 2.20
CA GLN A 41 -10.24 -9.01 2.85
C GLN A 41 -10.90 -7.67 2.49
N LEU A 42 -10.13 -6.72 1.94
CA LEU A 42 -10.70 -5.48 1.39
C LEU A 42 -11.54 -5.75 0.14
N PRO A 43 -12.45 -4.84 -0.26
CA PRO A 43 -13.20 -4.98 -1.50
C PRO A 43 -12.27 -5.20 -2.70
N GLN A 44 -12.46 -6.33 -3.40
CA GLN A 44 -11.65 -6.71 -4.56
C GLN A 44 -12.34 -6.24 -5.85
N VAL A 45 -11.58 -5.67 -6.77
CA VAL A 45 -12.08 -5.31 -8.10
C VAL A 45 -11.21 -5.96 -9.17
N GLU A 46 -11.82 -6.24 -10.32
CA GLU A 46 -11.11 -6.68 -11.51
C GLU A 46 -10.99 -5.51 -12.48
N VAL A 47 -9.78 -5.32 -13.02
CA VAL A 47 -9.44 -4.23 -13.93
C VAL A 47 -8.80 -4.80 -15.18
N GLU A 48 -9.38 -4.47 -16.33
CA GLU A 48 -8.76 -4.74 -17.62
C GLU A 48 -7.54 -3.85 -17.83
N THR A 49 -6.42 -4.48 -18.16
CA THR A 49 -5.14 -3.87 -18.49
C THR A 49 -4.66 -4.42 -19.83
N PRO A 50 -5.27 -4.03 -20.96
CA PRO A 50 -4.91 -4.55 -22.29
C PRO A 50 -3.44 -4.26 -22.65
N GLN A 51 -2.85 -3.22 -22.06
CA GLN A 51 -1.45 -2.88 -22.20
C GLN A 51 -0.49 -3.90 -21.55
N SER A 52 -0.99 -4.82 -20.72
CA SER A 52 -0.21 -5.92 -20.13
C SER A 52 0.28 -6.90 -21.21
N HIS A 53 1.54 -7.32 -21.14
CA HIS A 53 2.01 -8.50 -21.88
C HIS A 53 1.72 -9.83 -21.15
N GLY A 54 1.30 -9.75 -19.87
CA GLY A 54 0.91 -10.90 -19.07
C GLY A 54 -0.61 -11.02 -18.99
N ALA A 55 -1.12 -11.28 -17.79
CA ALA A 55 -2.57 -11.26 -17.57
C ALA A 55 -3.15 -9.89 -17.95
N GLN A 56 -4.17 -9.89 -18.81
CA GLN A 56 -4.87 -8.67 -19.22
C GLN A 56 -6.02 -8.31 -18.27
N ILE A 57 -6.34 -9.17 -17.31
CA ILE A 57 -7.21 -8.84 -16.18
C ILE A 57 -6.34 -8.89 -14.92
N GLN A 58 -6.41 -7.83 -14.12
CA GLN A 58 -5.71 -7.69 -12.85
C GLN A 58 -6.74 -7.61 -11.73
N LYS A 59 -6.44 -8.17 -10.57
CA LYS A 59 -7.35 -8.21 -9.42
C LYS A 59 -6.65 -7.76 -8.15
N GLY A 60 -7.32 -6.91 -7.38
CA GLY A 60 -6.85 -6.40 -6.10
C GLY A 60 -7.78 -5.34 -5.52
N PRO A 61 -7.52 -4.86 -4.30
CA PRO A 61 -8.19 -3.68 -3.77
C PRO A 61 -7.74 -2.41 -4.51
N SER A 62 -8.65 -1.43 -4.61
CA SER A 62 -8.28 -0.11 -5.11
C SER A 62 -7.37 0.61 -4.12
N VAL A 63 -6.46 1.46 -4.61
CA VAL A 63 -5.60 2.27 -3.74
C VAL A 63 -6.47 3.13 -2.81
N ARG A 64 -7.58 3.69 -3.32
CA ARG A 64 -8.56 4.41 -2.52
C ARG A 64 -9.11 3.59 -1.36
N SER A 65 -9.52 2.33 -1.60
CA SER A 65 -10.08 1.47 -0.55
C SER A 65 -9.06 1.15 0.55
N ILE A 66 -7.78 0.99 0.19
CA ILE A 66 -6.69 0.77 1.14
C ILE A 66 -6.50 2.00 2.03
N LEU A 67 -6.47 3.20 1.43
CA LEU A 67 -6.31 4.46 2.15
C LEU A 67 -7.47 4.70 3.13
N ASN A 68 -8.71 4.43 2.69
CA ASN A 68 -9.88 4.51 3.55
C ASN A 68 -9.79 3.52 4.73
N ALA A 69 -9.36 2.28 4.48
CA ALA A 69 -9.15 1.28 5.52
C ALA A 69 -8.00 1.63 6.48
N ALA A 70 -7.02 2.44 6.03
CA ALA A 70 -5.96 2.99 6.87
C ALA A 70 -6.41 4.20 7.70
N GLY A 71 -7.63 4.70 7.50
CA GLY A 71 -8.11 5.92 8.15
C GLY A 71 -7.53 7.21 7.58
N ALA A 72 -7.00 7.17 6.36
CA ALA A 72 -6.46 8.37 5.70
C ALA A 72 -7.58 9.36 5.39
N THR A 73 -7.33 10.65 5.63
CA THR A 73 -8.27 11.75 5.34
C THR A 73 -7.56 12.85 4.57
N GLY A 74 -8.29 13.66 3.80
CA GLY A 74 -7.68 14.81 3.09
C GLY A 74 -6.61 14.42 2.07
N VAL A 75 -6.70 13.21 1.49
CA VAL A 75 -5.71 12.72 0.53
C VAL A 75 -5.81 13.51 -0.78
N VAL A 76 -4.75 14.28 -1.11
CA VAL A 76 -4.64 15.00 -2.39
C VAL A 76 -3.61 14.37 -3.32
N ARG A 77 -2.60 13.69 -2.75
CA ARG A 77 -1.53 13.01 -3.46
C ARG A 77 -1.09 11.76 -2.70
N VAL A 78 -0.75 10.71 -3.42
CA VAL A 78 -0.16 9.49 -2.84
C VAL A 78 1.04 9.08 -3.66
N ARG A 79 2.19 8.97 -3.01
CA ARG A 79 3.38 8.38 -3.60
C ARG A 79 3.39 6.89 -3.29
N VAL A 80 3.43 6.09 -4.34
CA VAL A 80 3.49 4.62 -4.28
C VAL A 80 4.93 4.20 -4.47
N GLU A 81 5.49 3.51 -3.48
CA GLU A 81 6.89 3.09 -3.48
C GLU A 81 7.01 1.56 -3.55
N GLY A 82 8.06 1.11 -4.21
CA GLY A 82 8.35 -0.30 -4.42
C GLY A 82 9.65 -0.46 -5.20
N ARG A 83 9.79 -1.59 -5.91
CA ARG A 83 11.03 -1.91 -6.65
C ARG A 83 11.27 -1.02 -7.87
N ASP A 84 10.21 -0.60 -8.54
CA ASP A 84 10.29 0.25 -9.72
C ASP A 84 10.22 1.75 -9.33
N PRO A 85 10.54 2.70 -10.23
CA PRO A 85 10.46 4.12 -9.91
C PRO A 85 9.10 4.50 -9.31
N ALA A 86 9.15 5.14 -8.14
CA ALA A 86 7.96 5.52 -7.39
C ALA A 86 7.03 6.42 -8.23
N GLN A 87 5.72 6.22 -8.06
CA GLN A 87 4.71 6.96 -8.81
C GLN A 87 3.90 7.84 -7.88
N SER A 88 3.61 9.07 -8.31
CA SER A 88 2.70 9.97 -7.58
C SER A 88 1.33 9.96 -8.23
N LEU A 89 0.34 9.45 -7.52
CA LEU A 89 -1.06 9.48 -7.90
C LEU A 89 -1.70 10.75 -7.34
N THR A 90 -2.42 11.46 -8.19
CA THR A 90 -3.31 12.57 -7.82
C THR A 90 -4.64 12.05 -7.28
N ALA A 91 -5.41 12.91 -6.61
CA ALA A 91 -6.78 12.58 -6.17
C ALA A 91 -7.68 12.04 -7.30
N ALA A 92 -7.50 12.51 -8.54
CA ALA A 92 -8.26 12.04 -9.69
C ALA A 92 -7.86 10.62 -10.15
N GLU A 93 -6.61 10.22 -9.92
CA GLU A 93 -6.08 8.89 -10.25
C GLU A 93 -6.35 7.86 -9.15
N LEU A 94 -6.67 8.32 -7.93
CA LEU A 94 -7.17 7.49 -6.84
C LEU A 94 -8.64 7.10 -7.10
N ASP A 95 -8.92 6.46 -8.24
CA ASP A 95 -10.22 5.92 -8.59
C ASP A 95 -10.33 4.43 -8.27
N ASP A 96 -11.50 3.83 -8.56
CA ASP A 96 -11.74 2.42 -8.27
C ASP A 96 -11.08 1.47 -9.29
N ARG A 97 -10.33 2.00 -10.26
CA ARG A 97 -9.62 1.23 -11.31
C ARG A 97 -8.09 1.33 -11.20
N THR A 98 -7.57 2.11 -10.26
CA THR A 98 -6.16 2.07 -9.84
C THR A 98 -6.03 1.17 -8.62
N ILE A 99 -5.38 0.02 -8.78
CA ILE A 99 -5.37 -1.06 -7.81
C ILE A 99 -3.95 -1.47 -7.39
N LEU A 100 -3.86 -2.11 -6.24
CA LEU A 100 -2.70 -2.94 -5.90
C LEU A 100 -3.07 -4.41 -6.13
N GLY A 101 -2.61 -4.97 -7.25
CA GLY A 101 -2.84 -6.37 -7.60
C GLY A 101 -1.85 -7.30 -6.92
N PHE A 102 -2.29 -8.52 -6.59
CA PHE A 102 -1.43 -9.55 -6.00
C PHE A 102 -0.60 -10.27 -7.08
N THR A 103 0.69 -10.46 -6.81
CA THR A 103 1.55 -11.27 -7.68
C THR A 103 1.62 -12.71 -7.20
N LYS A 104 2.10 -13.63 -8.06
CA LYS A 104 2.34 -15.04 -7.70
C LYS A 104 3.42 -15.23 -6.61
N ARG A 105 4.12 -14.17 -6.22
CA ARG A 105 5.20 -14.17 -5.22
C ARG A 105 4.74 -13.55 -3.89
N ASP A 106 3.42 -13.42 -3.69
CA ASP A 106 2.82 -12.76 -2.54
C ASP A 106 3.32 -11.31 -2.33
N THR A 107 3.55 -10.61 -3.43
CA THR A 107 3.88 -9.17 -3.44
C THR A 107 2.75 -8.37 -4.09
N LEU A 108 2.86 -7.05 -4.01
CA LEU A 108 1.87 -6.11 -4.56
C LEU A 108 2.39 -5.43 -5.83
N LYS A 109 1.49 -5.11 -6.75
CA LYS A 109 1.79 -4.37 -7.97
C LYS A 109 0.76 -3.27 -8.20
N LEU A 110 1.22 -2.02 -8.29
CA LEU A 110 0.40 -0.92 -8.76
C LEU A 110 0.09 -1.11 -10.25
N THR A 111 -1.19 -1.08 -10.59
CA THR A 111 -1.66 -1.20 -11.98
C THR A 111 -3.04 -0.56 -12.12
N GLY A 112 -3.47 -0.31 -13.35
CA GLY A 112 -4.78 0.24 -13.64
C GLY A 112 -4.99 0.47 -15.14
N ALA A 113 -6.25 0.59 -15.55
CA ALA A 113 -6.60 0.77 -16.97
C ALA A 113 -6.05 2.07 -17.56
N LYS A 114 -5.90 3.12 -16.73
CA LYS A 114 -5.41 4.45 -17.13
C LYS A 114 -3.90 4.63 -16.96
N LEU A 115 -3.22 3.68 -16.32
CA LEU A 115 -1.78 3.75 -16.09
C LEU A 115 -1.01 3.09 -17.24
N GLY A 116 -0.06 3.84 -17.79
CA GLY A 116 0.98 3.29 -18.65
C GLY A 116 1.78 2.21 -17.90
N ARG A 117 2.36 1.26 -18.63
CA ARG A 117 3.16 0.19 -18.01
C ARG A 117 4.43 0.69 -17.32
N ASP A 118 4.97 1.78 -17.84
CA ASP A 118 6.08 2.54 -17.27
C ASP A 118 5.70 3.19 -15.92
N GLN A 119 4.40 3.35 -15.64
CA GLN A 119 3.87 3.81 -14.36
C GLN A 119 3.47 2.64 -13.43
N TRP A 120 3.76 1.39 -13.78
CA TRP A 120 3.49 0.27 -12.88
C TRP A 120 4.63 0.10 -11.89
N VAL A 121 4.30 -0.01 -10.61
CA VAL A 121 5.25 -0.24 -9.53
C VAL A 121 5.09 -1.66 -9.03
N ARG A 122 6.13 -2.49 -9.13
CA ARG A 122 6.13 -3.86 -8.59
C ARG A 122 6.72 -3.90 -7.20
N ASP A 123 6.34 -4.94 -6.48
CA ASP A 123 6.78 -5.21 -5.12
C ASP A 123 6.55 -3.97 -4.24
N VAL A 124 5.33 -3.40 -4.32
CA VAL A 124 4.92 -2.20 -3.58
C VAL A 124 4.99 -2.46 -2.08
N THR A 125 5.66 -1.56 -1.37
CA THR A 125 5.86 -1.64 0.08
C THR A 125 5.22 -0.49 0.83
N ASP A 126 5.08 0.69 0.20
CA ASP A 126 4.64 1.90 0.88
C ASP A 126 3.64 2.72 0.05
N LEU A 127 2.65 3.27 0.74
CA LEU A 127 1.80 4.37 0.28
C LEU A 127 2.07 5.57 1.17
N VAL A 128 2.71 6.59 0.62
CA VAL A 128 3.01 7.84 1.32
C VAL A 128 2.00 8.89 0.91
N ILE A 129 1.17 9.29 1.86
CA ILE A 129 0.11 10.27 1.69
C ILE A 129 0.69 11.68 1.82
N ASN A 130 0.27 12.56 0.91
CA ASN A 130 0.58 13.98 0.89
C ASN A 130 2.07 14.30 1.15
N PRO A 131 3.00 13.66 0.41
CA PRO A 131 4.45 13.87 0.59
C PRO A 131 4.91 15.24 0.10
#